data_AF-A0A2G6NA83-F1
#
_entry.id   AF-A0A2G6NA83-F1
#
_cell.length_a   1.000
_cell.length_b   1.000
_cell.length_c   1.000
_cell.angle_alpha   90.00
_cell.angle_beta   90.00
_cell.angle_gamma   90.00
#
_symmetry.space_group_name_H-M   'P 1'
#
loop_
_entity.id
_entity.type
_entity.pdbx_description
1 polymer ?
#
loop_
_entity_poly.entity_id
_entity_poly.type
_entity_poly.pdbx_seq_one_letter_code
_entity_poly.pdbx_strand_id
1 'polypeptide(L)'
;MGIITISRGSYSNGKFIAEQLARELGYECVSRDIIMEASEHFNVPELKLIRAIHDAPNLLDRMNYTKEKYIAYIREAFYDHMRHSNIVYHGLAGQFLLQGVPNVLKVRIIANFEDRVREEMQREGIGADEARHILKKDDEERRKWSSTLYGIDTADPTLYDILIHIDTIQAEKAVEILKAIADRPCFQDSPQQRQVLSDKYLEAKVTVALLGKFPGVKVHAEKSTVMIQMENVLFMEDRVKEQITQIVNTVDGVKEIHVGVTPMDID
;
A
#
# COMPACT_ATOMS: atom_id res chain seq x y z
N MET A 1 11.80 15.93 -8.51
CA MET A 1 10.71 15.00 -8.84
C MET A 1 10.97 13.70 -8.11
N GLY A 2 10.02 13.17 -7.36
CA GLY A 2 10.23 11.94 -6.57
C GLY A 2 8.97 11.49 -5.83
N ILE A 3 9.08 10.41 -5.06
CA ILE A 3 7.99 9.85 -4.28
C ILE A 3 8.39 9.82 -2.81
N ILE A 4 7.52 10.35 -1.96
CA ILE A 4 7.69 10.36 -0.50
C ILE A 4 6.51 9.61 0.10
N THR A 5 6.76 8.62 0.94
CA THR A 5 5.71 7.96 1.72
C THR A 5 5.87 8.26 3.20
N ILE A 6 4.82 8.77 3.83
CA ILE A 6 4.78 9.15 5.23
C ILE A 6 3.86 8.20 5.98
N SER A 7 4.49 7.22 6.64
CA SER A 7 3.84 6.39 7.63
C SER A 7 3.61 7.22 8.88
N ARG A 8 2.36 7.36 9.28
CA ARG A 8 1.94 8.12 10.45
C ARG A 8 1.03 7.26 11.30
N GLY A 9 1.31 7.14 12.60
CA GLY A 9 0.38 6.50 13.54
C GLY A 9 -0.99 7.17 13.54
N SER A 10 -1.94 6.68 14.33
CA SER A 10 -3.22 7.39 14.49
C SER A 10 -2.94 8.76 15.10
N TYR A 11 -3.20 9.83 14.35
CA TYR A 11 -3.14 11.21 14.83
C TYR A 11 -1.77 11.60 15.37
N SER A 12 -0.85 11.75 14.44
CA SER A 12 0.30 12.64 14.59
C SER A 12 0.11 13.78 13.60
N ASN A 13 0.80 14.89 13.84
CA ASN A 13 1.03 15.96 12.86
C ASN A 13 1.48 15.46 11.46
N GLY A 14 1.71 14.16 11.25
CA GLY A 14 1.96 13.54 9.96
C GLY A 14 0.98 13.88 8.82
N LYS A 15 -0.32 14.16 9.08
CA LYS A 15 -1.21 14.66 8.00
C LYS A 15 -0.75 16.03 7.53
N PHE A 16 -0.63 16.96 8.49
CA PHE A 16 -0.19 18.31 8.25
C PHE A 16 1.20 18.34 7.59
N ILE A 17 2.14 17.54 8.10
CA ILE A 17 3.49 17.41 7.53
C ILE A 17 3.42 16.94 6.07
N ALA A 18 2.60 15.94 5.75
CA ALA A 18 2.44 15.46 4.38
C ALA A 18 1.90 16.54 3.44
N GLU A 19 0.80 17.19 3.83
CA GLU A 19 0.15 18.23 3.03
C GLU A 19 1.02 19.47 2.86
N GLN A 20 1.70 19.91 3.93
CA GLN A 20 2.65 21.02 3.85
C GLN A 20 3.86 20.67 2.97
N LEU A 21 4.45 19.49 3.15
CA LEU A 21 5.60 19.05 2.36
C LEU A 21 5.24 18.94 0.87
N ALA A 22 4.07 18.39 0.55
CA ALA A 22 3.56 18.33 -0.82
C ALA A 22 3.44 19.72 -1.43
N ARG A 23 2.83 20.67 -0.71
CA ARG A 23 2.73 22.07 -1.17
C ARG A 23 4.09 22.71 -1.39
N GLU A 24 5.06 22.50 -0.49
CA GLU A 24 6.39 23.08 -0.60
C GLU A 24 7.23 22.51 -1.74
N LEU A 25 7.00 21.25 -2.12
CA LEU A 25 7.66 20.57 -3.23
C LEU A 25 6.91 20.76 -4.56
N GLY A 26 5.68 21.26 -4.54
CA GLY A 26 4.78 21.27 -5.69
C GLY A 26 4.37 19.86 -6.12
N TYR A 27 4.28 18.93 -5.15
CA TYR A 27 3.89 17.54 -5.36
C TYR A 27 2.41 17.35 -5.06
N GLU A 28 1.82 16.32 -5.64
CA GLU A 28 0.49 15.85 -5.29
C GLU A 28 0.50 15.19 -3.90
N CYS A 29 -0.53 15.47 -3.09
CA CYS A 29 -0.69 14.86 -1.78
C CYS A 29 -1.79 13.81 -1.84
N VAL A 30 -1.43 12.53 -1.69
CA VAL A 30 -2.36 11.41 -1.87
C VAL A 30 -2.55 10.66 -0.55
N SER A 31 -3.80 10.35 -0.20
CA SER A 31 -4.08 9.46 0.93
C SER A 31 -5.26 8.51 0.72
N ARG A 32 -6.47 8.94 1.11
CA ARG A 32 -7.71 8.14 0.97
C ARG A 32 -8.24 8.17 -0.47
N ASP A 33 -7.70 9.03 -1.31
CA ASP A 33 -8.08 9.19 -2.71
C ASP A 33 -7.97 7.88 -3.49
N ILE A 34 -6.93 7.07 -3.18
CA ILE A 34 -6.73 5.72 -3.72
C ILE A 34 -7.92 4.79 -3.44
N ILE A 35 -8.56 4.94 -2.27
CA ILE A 35 -9.73 4.12 -1.90
C ILE A 35 -10.95 4.56 -2.70
N MET A 36 -11.14 5.88 -2.85
CA MET A 36 -12.25 6.43 -3.63
C MET A 36 -12.14 6.03 -5.10
N GLU A 37 -10.95 6.15 -5.68
CA GLU A 37 -10.69 5.73 -7.05
C GLU A 37 -10.86 4.23 -7.25
N ALA A 38 -10.34 3.40 -6.34
CA ALA A 38 -10.58 1.96 -6.40
C ALA A 38 -12.09 1.64 -6.28
N SER A 39 -12.83 2.39 -5.46
CA SER A 39 -14.28 2.25 -5.33
C SER A 39 -14.99 2.55 -6.64
N GLU A 40 -14.64 3.67 -7.30
CA GLU A 40 -15.21 4.09 -8.58
C GLU A 40 -14.80 3.15 -9.73
N HIS A 41 -13.51 2.85 -9.86
CA HIS A 41 -12.95 2.06 -10.95
C HIS A 41 -13.47 0.62 -10.94
N PHE A 42 -13.57 0.00 -9.76
CA PHE A 42 -14.03 -1.39 -9.61
C PHE A 42 -15.52 -1.51 -9.26
N ASN A 43 -16.24 -0.40 -9.13
CA ASN A 43 -17.64 -0.34 -8.72
C ASN A 43 -17.89 -1.13 -7.41
N VAL A 44 -17.09 -0.85 -6.38
CA VAL A 44 -17.16 -1.48 -5.05
C VAL A 44 -17.41 -0.41 -4.00
N PRO A 45 -18.34 -0.59 -3.05
CA PRO A 45 -18.55 0.39 -1.99
C PRO A 45 -17.27 0.69 -1.19
N GLU A 46 -16.92 1.96 -1.05
CA GLU A 46 -15.74 2.45 -0.30
C GLU A 46 -15.62 1.79 1.09
N LEU A 47 -16.73 1.62 1.80
CA LEU A 47 -16.76 1.00 3.13
C LEU A 47 -16.17 -0.43 3.13
N LYS A 48 -16.33 -1.19 2.05
CA LYS A 48 -15.75 -2.54 1.92
C LYS A 48 -14.23 -2.47 1.74
N LEU A 49 -13.74 -1.49 0.99
CA LEU A 49 -12.32 -1.24 0.78
C LEU A 49 -11.65 -0.75 2.08
N ILE A 50 -12.29 0.20 2.79
CA ILE A 50 -11.83 0.70 4.09
C ILE A 50 -11.70 -0.45 5.08
N ARG A 51 -12.72 -1.31 5.21
CA ARG A 51 -12.66 -2.47 6.11
C ARG A 51 -11.56 -3.45 5.72
N ALA A 52 -11.28 -3.61 4.42
CA ALA A 52 -10.20 -4.48 3.96
C ALA A 52 -8.81 -3.98 4.37
N ILE A 53 -8.63 -2.66 4.54
CA ILE A 53 -7.34 -2.03 4.91
C ILE A 53 -7.23 -1.64 6.39
N HIS A 54 -8.35 -1.60 7.10
CA HIS A 54 -8.40 -1.21 8.51
C HIS A 54 -8.51 -2.42 9.44
N ASP A 55 -9.30 -3.42 9.06
CA ASP A 55 -9.61 -4.55 9.93
C ASP A 55 -8.73 -5.74 9.56
N ALA A 56 -7.88 -6.17 10.50
CA ALA A 56 -7.05 -7.34 10.30
C ALA A 56 -7.91 -8.53 9.82
N PRO A 57 -7.45 -9.32 8.83
CA PRO A 57 -8.15 -10.53 8.42
C PRO A 57 -8.30 -11.50 9.60
N ASN A 58 -9.53 -11.94 9.88
CA ASN A 58 -9.76 -13.03 10.82
C ASN A 58 -9.57 -14.38 10.11
N LEU A 59 -9.34 -15.46 10.86
CA LEU A 59 -9.16 -16.82 10.31
C LEU A 59 -10.27 -17.26 9.33
N LEU A 60 -11.52 -16.82 9.57
CA LEU A 60 -12.67 -17.08 8.69
C LEU A 60 -12.65 -16.25 7.40
N ASP A 61 -12.04 -15.06 7.39
CA ASP A 61 -11.93 -14.21 6.19
C ASP A 61 -11.02 -14.84 5.13
N ARG A 62 -10.06 -15.68 5.55
CA ARG A 62 -9.12 -16.38 4.66
C ARG A 62 -9.82 -17.36 3.71
N MET A 63 -11.00 -17.88 4.07
CA MET A 63 -11.71 -18.86 3.23
C MET A 63 -12.51 -18.21 2.08
N ASN A 64 -12.81 -16.91 2.17
CA ASN A 64 -13.73 -16.24 1.24
C ASN A 64 -13.05 -15.37 0.17
N TYR A 65 -11.70 -15.27 0.15
CA TYR A 65 -10.88 -14.49 -0.82
C TYR A 65 -11.32 -13.02 -1.07
N THR A 66 -12.29 -12.52 -0.30
CA THR A 66 -12.98 -11.26 -0.57
C THR A 66 -12.12 -10.07 -0.15
N LYS A 67 -11.39 -10.20 0.97
CA LYS A 67 -10.40 -9.20 1.39
C LYS A 67 -9.21 -9.15 0.43
N GLU A 68 -8.73 -10.29 -0.06
CA GLU A 68 -7.64 -10.33 -1.05
C GLU A 68 -7.99 -9.58 -2.33
N LYS A 69 -9.22 -9.77 -2.81
CA LYS A 69 -9.75 -9.01 -3.94
C LYS A 69 -9.72 -7.50 -3.71
N TYR A 70 -10.18 -7.03 -2.56
CA TYR A 70 -10.15 -5.60 -2.24
C TYR A 70 -8.73 -5.05 -2.06
N ILE A 71 -7.83 -5.84 -1.48
CA ILE A 71 -6.42 -5.48 -1.39
C ILE A 71 -5.79 -5.37 -2.78
N ALA A 72 -6.13 -6.28 -3.70
CA ALA A 72 -5.64 -6.22 -5.08
C ALA A 72 -6.15 -4.97 -5.81
N TYR A 73 -7.41 -4.59 -5.61
CA TYR A 73 -7.98 -3.35 -6.13
C TYR A 73 -7.24 -2.11 -5.63
N ILE A 74 -6.96 -2.06 -4.33
CA ILE A 74 -6.23 -0.95 -3.73
C ILE A 74 -4.78 -0.93 -4.20
N ARG A 75 -4.13 -2.09 -4.37
CA ARG A 75 -2.77 -2.19 -4.92
C ARG A 75 -2.69 -1.66 -6.35
N GLU A 76 -3.67 -2.00 -7.19
CA GLU A 76 -3.70 -1.54 -8.58
C GLU A 76 -3.85 -0.02 -8.65
N ALA A 77 -4.84 0.56 -7.97
CA ALA A 77 -5.03 2.00 -7.87
C ALA A 77 -3.81 2.71 -7.25
N PHE A 78 -3.18 2.09 -6.24
CA PHE A 78 -1.98 2.63 -5.60
C PHE A 78 -0.81 2.74 -6.59
N TYR A 79 -0.49 1.66 -7.31
CA TYR A 79 0.63 1.71 -8.25
C TYR A 79 0.32 2.54 -9.49
N ASP A 80 -0.95 2.68 -9.86
CA ASP A 80 -1.38 3.60 -10.91
C ASP A 80 -1.04 5.04 -10.56
N HIS A 81 -1.27 5.44 -9.32
CA HIS A 81 -0.84 6.75 -8.81
C HIS A 81 0.69 6.87 -8.81
N MET A 82 1.37 5.94 -8.14
CA MET A 82 2.81 6.08 -7.89
C MET A 82 3.64 6.20 -9.17
N ARG A 83 3.22 5.58 -10.29
CA ARG A 83 3.94 5.70 -11.58
C ARG A 83 3.92 7.11 -12.18
N HIS A 84 3.06 8.01 -11.72
CA HIS A 84 3.01 9.40 -12.17
C HIS A 84 4.04 10.33 -11.49
N SER A 85 4.76 9.84 -10.46
CA SER A 85 5.78 10.60 -9.71
C SER A 85 5.26 11.89 -9.06
N ASN A 86 6.14 12.63 -8.35
CA ASN A 86 5.79 13.88 -7.64
C ASN A 86 4.66 13.69 -6.63
N ILE A 87 4.74 12.63 -5.83
CA ILE A 87 3.70 12.29 -4.86
C ILE A 87 4.27 12.31 -3.45
N VAL A 88 3.53 12.92 -2.54
CA VAL A 88 3.62 12.69 -1.10
C VAL A 88 2.42 11.84 -0.70
N TYR A 89 2.67 10.56 -0.45
CA TYR A 89 1.67 9.61 0.01
C TYR A 89 1.67 9.52 1.53
N HIS A 90 0.51 9.64 2.17
CA HIS A 90 0.39 9.51 3.64
C HIS A 90 -0.82 8.65 4.07
N GLY A 91 -1.21 7.72 3.19
CA GLY A 91 -2.21 6.69 3.45
C GLY A 91 -1.62 5.44 4.11
N LEU A 92 -2.37 4.34 4.04
CA LEU A 92 -1.99 3.08 4.68
C LEU A 92 -0.92 2.34 3.87
N ALA A 93 0.02 1.69 4.58
CA ALA A 93 0.97 0.73 4.03
C ALA A 93 1.92 1.23 2.92
N GLY A 94 2.10 2.53 2.72
CA GLY A 94 2.92 3.04 1.60
C GLY A 94 4.38 2.60 1.69
N GLN A 95 4.96 2.62 2.89
CA GLN A 95 6.31 2.11 3.16
C GLN A 95 6.46 0.62 2.79
N PHE A 96 5.36 -0.13 2.88
CA PHE A 96 5.33 -1.54 2.53
C PHE A 96 5.16 -1.74 1.01
N LEU A 97 4.16 -1.11 0.40
CA LEU A 97 3.88 -1.25 -1.03
C LEU A 97 5.07 -0.77 -1.88
N LEU A 98 5.82 0.20 -1.37
CA LEU A 98 7.03 0.73 -2.02
C LEU A 98 8.32 0.00 -1.59
N GLN A 99 8.23 -1.15 -0.91
CA GLN A 99 9.39 -2.03 -0.69
C GLN A 99 9.98 -2.49 -2.03
N GLY A 100 11.31 -2.46 -2.12
CA GLY A 100 12.06 -2.76 -3.34
C GLY A 100 11.97 -1.69 -4.44
N VAL A 101 11.18 -0.62 -4.27
CA VAL A 101 11.19 0.52 -5.20
C VAL A 101 12.35 1.45 -4.83
N PRO A 102 13.33 1.68 -5.73
CA PRO A 102 14.43 2.59 -5.47
C PRO A 102 13.93 4.04 -5.53
N ASN A 103 14.73 4.99 -5.02
CA ASN A 103 14.46 6.43 -5.10
C ASN A 103 13.17 6.91 -4.42
N VAL A 104 12.63 6.16 -3.45
CA VAL A 104 11.47 6.54 -2.64
C VAL A 104 11.93 6.91 -1.25
N LEU A 105 11.56 8.10 -0.76
CA LEU A 105 11.81 8.50 0.64
C LEU A 105 10.73 7.92 1.54
N LYS A 106 11.10 6.98 2.42
CA LYS A 106 10.20 6.35 3.39
C LYS A 106 10.36 7.00 4.76
N VAL A 107 9.32 7.68 5.22
CA VAL A 107 9.30 8.45 6.46
C VAL A 107 8.37 7.82 7.48
N ARG A 108 8.77 7.77 8.75
CA ARG A 108 7.89 7.50 9.88
C ARG A 108 7.77 8.72 10.79
N ILE A 109 6.54 9.17 11.04
CA ILE A 109 6.25 10.21 12.03
C ILE A 109 5.67 9.55 13.28
N ILE A 110 6.29 9.82 14.42
CA ILE A 110 5.81 9.41 15.75
C ILE A 110 5.64 10.64 16.65
N ALA A 111 4.84 10.52 17.71
CA ALA A 111 4.61 11.57 18.69
C ALA A 111 4.41 10.93 20.07
N ASN A 112 4.54 11.72 21.14
CA ASN A 112 4.24 11.24 22.49
C ASN A 112 2.77 10.83 22.58
N PHE A 113 2.51 9.70 23.23
CA PHE A 113 1.15 9.16 23.31
C PHE A 113 0.16 10.14 23.96
N GLU A 114 0.55 10.81 25.04
CA GLU A 114 -0.34 11.76 25.72
C GLU A 114 -0.58 13.05 24.92
N ASP A 115 0.29 13.39 23.96
CA ASP A 115 0.06 14.52 23.07
C ASP A 115 -1.03 14.15 22.05
N ARG A 116 -0.94 12.93 21.49
CA ARG A 116 -1.97 12.35 20.61
C ARG A 116 -3.32 12.25 21.31
N VAL A 117 -3.34 11.88 22.60
CA VAL A 117 -4.57 11.84 23.42
C VAL A 117 -5.21 13.21 23.50
N ARG A 118 -4.44 14.27 23.77
CA ARG A 118 -4.97 15.65 23.84
C ARG A 118 -5.52 16.11 22.49
N GLU A 119 -4.85 15.79 21.39
CA GLU A 119 -5.33 16.09 20.04
C GLU A 119 -6.67 15.37 19.75
N GLU A 120 -6.78 14.08 20.11
CA GLU A 120 -8.01 13.31 19.89
C GLU A 120 -9.18 13.83 20.74
N MET A 121 -8.91 14.19 22.00
CA MET A 121 -9.91 14.82 22.88
C MET A 121 -10.46 16.12 22.26
N GLN A 122 -9.57 16.96 21.72
CA GLN A 122 -9.97 18.22 21.09
C GLN A 122 -10.75 18.00 19.80
N ARG A 123 -10.38 17.00 18.99
CA ARG A 123 -11.03 16.74 17.70
C ARG A 123 -12.42 16.16 17.86
N GLU A 124 -12.56 15.16 18.73
CA GLU A 124 -13.80 14.38 18.86
C GLU A 124 -14.69 14.86 20.02
N GLY A 125 -14.19 15.76 20.87
CA GLY A 125 -14.94 16.25 22.04
C GLY A 125 -15.13 15.20 23.13
N ILE A 126 -14.21 14.24 23.23
CA ILE A 126 -14.27 13.08 24.13
C ILE A 126 -13.32 13.21 25.33
N GLY A 127 -13.54 12.36 26.33
CA GLY A 127 -12.68 12.29 27.52
C GLY A 127 -11.32 11.62 27.27
N ALA A 128 -10.35 11.87 28.14
CA ALA A 128 -8.99 11.33 28.00
C ALA A 128 -8.94 9.80 27.97
N ASP A 129 -9.72 9.11 28.79
CA ASP A 129 -9.72 7.65 28.85
C ASP A 129 -10.33 7.02 27.59
N GLU A 130 -11.37 7.64 27.04
CA GLU A 130 -11.97 7.24 25.76
C GLU A 130 -10.99 7.45 24.60
N ALA A 131 -10.35 8.63 24.54
CA ALA A 131 -9.31 8.93 23.56
C ALA A 131 -8.14 7.93 23.64
N ARG A 132 -7.65 7.60 24.84
CA ARG A 132 -6.61 6.57 25.04
C ARG A 132 -7.05 5.20 24.53
N HIS A 133 -8.30 4.82 24.80
CA HIS A 133 -8.84 3.54 24.35
C HIS A 133 -8.91 3.45 22.82
N ILE A 134 -9.45 4.49 22.17
CA ILE A 134 -9.54 4.59 20.70
C ILE A 134 -8.15 4.52 20.07
N LEU A 135 -7.20 5.35 20.53
CA LEU A 135 -5.85 5.39 19.96
C LEU A 135 -5.12 4.05 20.09
N LYS A 136 -5.20 3.39 21.26
CA LYS A 136 -4.58 2.07 21.45
C LYS A 136 -5.20 1.01 20.55
N LYS A 137 -6.52 1.03 20.42
CA LYS A 137 -7.25 0.08 19.56
C LYS A 137 -6.85 0.27 18.10
N ASP A 138 -6.86 1.50 17.61
CA ASP A 138 -6.52 1.81 16.22
C ASP A 138 -5.07 1.46 15.88
N ASP A 139 -4.13 1.79 16.77
CA ASP A 139 -2.72 1.45 16.56
C ASP A 139 -2.50 -0.07 16.52
N GLU A 140 -3.18 -0.82 17.39
CA GLU A 140 -3.09 -2.29 17.41
C GLU A 140 -3.75 -2.92 16.18
N GLU A 141 -4.91 -2.43 15.73
CA GLU A 141 -5.54 -2.95 14.50
C GLU A 141 -4.67 -2.69 13.26
N ARG A 142 -4.05 -1.52 13.14
CA ARG A 142 -3.08 -1.24 12.06
C ARG A 142 -1.86 -2.14 12.11
N ARG A 143 -1.35 -2.43 13.32
CA ARG A 143 -0.23 -3.33 13.52
C ARG A 143 -0.58 -4.76 13.12
N LYS A 144 -1.72 -5.28 13.61
CA LYS A 144 -2.24 -6.60 13.23
C LYS A 144 -2.50 -6.71 11.75
N TRP A 145 -3.08 -5.68 11.13
CA TRP A 145 -3.37 -5.64 9.71
C TRP A 145 -2.07 -5.78 8.89
N SER A 146 -1.06 -4.97 9.21
CA SER A 146 0.24 -5.01 8.53
C SER A 146 0.96 -6.35 8.73
N SER A 147 0.90 -6.90 9.95
CA SER A 147 1.49 -8.19 10.29
C SER A 147 0.77 -9.35 9.59
N THR A 148 -0.55 -9.33 9.51
CA THR A 148 -1.34 -10.43 8.95
C THR A 148 -1.21 -10.51 7.43
N LEU A 149 -1.21 -9.37 6.74
CA LEU A 149 -1.13 -9.35 5.28
C LEU A 149 0.28 -9.48 4.76
N TYR A 150 1.25 -8.91 5.47
CA TYR A 150 2.59 -8.72 4.94
C TYR A 150 3.70 -9.26 5.84
N GLY A 151 3.36 -9.83 7.00
CA GLY A 151 4.34 -10.34 7.95
C GLY A 151 5.21 -9.27 8.60
N ILE A 152 4.79 -8.00 8.55
CA ILE A 152 5.62 -6.85 8.91
C ILE A 152 5.07 -6.11 10.13
N ASP A 153 5.98 -5.72 11.03
CA ASP A 153 5.69 -4.79 12.12
C ASP A 153 6.00 -3.36 11.69
N THR A 154 4.98 -2.48 11.67
CA THR A 154 5.18 -1.06 11.33
C THR A 154 6.10 -0.31 12.30
N ALA A 155 6.38 -0.87 13.48
CA ALA A 155 7.36 -0.33 14.43
C ALA A 155 8.81 -0.64 14.05
N ASP A 156 9.05 -1.55 13.09
CA ASP A 156 10.40 -1.88 12.64
C ASP A 156 11.05 -0.67 11.96
N PRO A 157 12.15 -0.12 12.52
CA PRO A 157 12.81 1.05 11.96
C PRO A 157 13.47 0.76 10.60
N THR A 158 13.75 -0.51 10.26
CA THR A 158 14.39 -0.88 8.99
C THR A 158 13.50 -0.65 7.76
N LEU A 159 12.20 -0.38 7.98
CA LEU A 159 11.25 -0.06 6.92
C LEU A 159 11.33 1.40 6.43
N TYR A 160 12.10 2.24 7.12
CA TYR A 160 12.12 3.69 6.92
C TYR A 160 13.54 4.22 6.71
N ASP A 161 13.67 5.25 5.89
CA ASP A 161 14.92 5.99 5.72
C ASP A 161 15.10 7.03 6.85
N ILE A 162 13.99 7.55 7.38
CA ILE A 162 13.98 8.50 8.49
C ILE A 162 12.76 8.32 9.39
N LEU A 163 13.00 8.41 10.70
CA LEU A 163 11.97 8.44 11.72
C LEU A 163 12.07 9.76 12.49
N ILE A 164 10.99 10.55 12.50
CA ILE A 164 10.93 11.84 13.19
C ILE A 164 9.94 11.73 14.34
N HIS A 165 10.43 12.00 15.55
CA HIS A 165 9.59 12.17 16.73
C HIS A 165 9.20 13.64 16.87
N ILE A 166 7.89 13.89 16.78
CA ILE A 166 7.29 15.20 16.96
C ILE A 166 7.07 15.41 18.45
N ASP A 167 7.92 16.27 18.99
CA ASP A 167 7.93 16.75 20.36
C ASP A 167 8.79 18.02 20.37
N THR A 168 10.11 17.89 20.55
CA THR A 168 11.04 19.03 20.42
C THR A 168 11.10 19.52 18.97
N ILE A 169 11.15 18.60 18.01
CA ILE A 169 11.01 18.92 16.58
C ILE A 169 9.53 19.17 16.31
N GLN A 170 9.17 20.44 16.10
CA GLN A 170 7.82 20.82 15.71
C GLN A 170 7.53 20.41 14.26
N ALA A 171 6.24 20.30 13.92
CA ALA A 171 5.79 19.81 12.64
C ALA A 171 6.34 20.60 11.44
N GLU A 172 6.41 21.93 11.54
CA GLU A 172 6.97 22.80 10.51
C GLU A 172 8.47 22.53 10.28
N LYS A 173 9.22 22.29 11.36
CA LYS A 173 10.64 21.93 11.26
C LYS A 173 10.85 20.54 10.69
N ALA A 174 9.93 19.61 10.95
CA ALA A 174 9.95 18.32 10.28
C ALA A 174 9.77 18.48 8.75
N VAL A 175 8.90 19.38 8.29
CA VAL A 175 8.73 19.67 6.84
C VAL A 175 10.03 20.19 6.24
N GLU A 176 10.70 21.16 6.88
CA GLU A 176 12.00 21.69 6.42
C GLU A 176 13.06 20.58 6.28
N ILE A 177 13.17 19.69 7.28
CA ILE A 177 14.10 18.56 7.27
C ILE A 177 13.77 17.60 6.12
N LEU A 178 12.50 17.21 5.98
CA LEU A 178 12.08 16.25 4.96
C LEU A 178 12.27 16.79 3.55
N LYS A 179 12.02 18.09 3.32
CA LYS A 179 12.29 18.75 2.05
C LYS A 179 13.77 18.68 1.68
N ALA A 180 14.66 19.02 2.62
CA ALA A 180 16.11 18.97 2.38
C ALA A 180 16.63 17.55 2.10
N ILE A 181 15.97 16.52 2.64
CA ILE A 181 16.27 15.12 2.33
C ILE A 181 15.69 14.73 0.97
N ALA A 182 14.46 15.11 0.68
CA ALA A 182 13.79 14.80 -0.58
C ALA A 182 14.60 15.31 -1.79
N ASP A 183 15.26 16.47 -1.67
CA ASP A 183 16.10 17.07 -2.73
C ASP A 183 17.39 16.29 -3.02
N ARG A 184 17.74 15.26 -2.24
CA ARG A 184 18.95 14.47 -2.48
C ARG A 184 18.78 13.58 -3.72
N PRO A 185 19.83 13.43 -4.56
CA PRO A 185 19.73 12.63 -5.80
C PRO A 185 19.21 11.20 -5.61
N CYS A 186 19.49 10.57 -4.46
CA CYS A 186 19.01 9.23 -4.12
C CYS A 186 17.50 9.13 -3.89
N PHE A 187 16.77 10.24 -3.80
CA PHE A 187 15.31 10.30 -3.66
C PHE A 187 14.63 11.01 -4.84
N GLN A 188 15.39 11.32 -5.89
CA GLN A 188 14.87 11.85 -7.14
C GLN A 188 14.53 10.71 -8.11
N ASP A 189 13.50 10.91 -8.93
CA ASP A 189 13.01 9.96 -9.93
C ASP A 189 14.15 9.43 -10.84
N SER A 190 14.08 8.14 -11.17
CA SER A 190 15.10 7.44 -11.94
C SER A 190 14.45 6.47 -12.95
N PRO A 191 15.11 6.17 -14.09
CA PRO A 191 14.61 5.18 -15.03
C PRO A 191 14.32 3.81 -14.39
N GLN A 192 15.15 3.42 -13.41
CA GLN A 192 14.97 2.20 -12.65
C GLN A 192 13.71 2.24 -11.77
N GLN A 193 13.47 3.35 -11.06
CA GLN A 193 12.24 3.55 -10.28
C GLN A 193 11.00 3.43 -11.17
N ARG A 194 10.97 4.15 -12.30
CA ARG A 194 9.84 4.12 -13.24
C ARG A 194 9.56 2.72 -13.78
N GLN A 195 10.61 1.96 -14.10
CA GLN A 195 10.47 0.57 -14.54
C GLN A 195 9.86 -0.31 -13.44
N VAL A 196 10.39 -0.26 -12.22
CA VAL A 196 9.88 -1.07 -11.10
C VAL A 196 8.43 -0.72 -10.77
N LEU A 197 8.04 0.55 -10.84
CA LEU A 197 6.65 0.97 -10.64
C LEU A 197 5.73 0.51 -11.77
N SER A 198 6.19 0.59 -13.02
CA SER A 198 5.44 0.06 -14.18
C SER A 198 5.23 -1.45 -14.08
N ASP A 199 6.25 -2.19 -13.62
CA ASP A 199 6.19 -3.63 -13.43
C ASP A 199 5.22 -3.99 -12.28
N LYS A 200 5.31 -3.30 -11.14
CA LYS A 200 4.37 -3.47 -10.03
C LYS A 200 2.92 -3.14 -10.40
N TYR A 201 2.72 -2.10 -11.23
CA TYR A 201 1.42 -1.75 -11.75
C TYR A 201 0.85 -2.85 -12.67
N LEU A 202 1.66 -3.35 -13.60
CA LEU A 202 1.27 -4.46 -14.49
C LEU A 202 0.94 -5.74 -13.70
N GLU A 203 1.77 -6.08 -12.70
CA GLU A 203 1.53 -7.20 -11.78
C GLU A 203 0.16 -7.06 -11.09
N ALA A 204 -0.16 -5.87 -10.58
CA ALA A 204 -1.43 -5.60 -9.91
C ALA A 204 -2.62 -5.70 -10.87
N LYS A 205 -2.53 -5.12 -12.08
CA LYS A 205 -3.58 -5.24 -13.11
C LYS A 205 -3.88 -6.70 -13.48
N VAL A 206 -2.84 -7.49 -13.74
CA VAL A 206 -3.00 -8.89 -14.11
C VAL A 206 -3.57 -9.70 -12.93
N THR A 207 -3.10 -9.44 -11.70
CA THR A 207 -3.64 -10.05 -10.49
C THR A 207 -5.15 -9.78 -10.38
N VAL A 208 -5.57 -8.53 -10.55
CA VAL A 208 -6.99 -8.13 -10.55
C VAL A 208 -7.80 -8.85 -11.62
N ALA A 209 -7.28 -8.98 -12.85
CA ALA A 209 -7.95 -9.66 -13.94
C ALA A 209 -8.17 -11.16 -13.67
N LEU A 210 -7.24 -11.80 -12.94
CA LEU A 210 -7.28 -13.24 -12.69
C LEU A 210 -8.03 -13.62 -11.42
N LEU A 211 -8.00 -12.79 -10.37
CA LEU A 211 -8.52 -13.13 -9.03
C LEU A 211 -9.99 -13.55 -9.01
N GLY A 212 -10.81 -13.10 -9.96
CA GLY A 212 -12.22 -13.48 -10.04
C GLY A 212 -12.44 -14.96 -10.38
N LYS A 213 -11.50 -15.58 -11.11
CA LYS A 213 -11.60 -16.97 -11.59
C LYS A 213 -10.54 -17.88 -11.00
N PHE A 214 -9.39 -17.32 -10.65
CA PHE A 214 -8.22 -18.03 -10.14
C PHE A 214 -7.79 -17.40 -8.80
N PRO A 215 -8.53 -17.64 -7.70
CA PRO A 215 -8.12 -17.16 -6.38
C PRO A 215 -6.78 -17.78 -5.97
N GLY A 216 -5.98 -17.05 -5.18
CA GLY A 216 -4.66 -17.51 -4.74
C GLY A 216 -3.57 -17.51 -5.83
N VAL A 217 -3.86 -17.01 -7.04
CA VAL A 217 -2.86 -16.86 -8.11
C VAL A 217 -1.73 -15.93 -7.67
N LYS A 218 -0.49 -16.34 -7.92
CA LYS A 218 0.70 -15.51 -7.72
C LYS A 218 1.13 -14.99 -9.08
N VAL A 219 1.21 -13.68 -9.19
CA VAL A 219 1.63 -12.99 -10.41
C VAL A 219 2.90 -12.22 -10.09
N HIS A 220 3.86 -12.28 -11.00
CA HIS A 220 5.02 -11.40 -11.03
C HIS A 220 5.16 -10.81 -12.43
N ALA A 221 5.49 -9.53 -12.52
CA ALA A 221 5.78 -8.88 -13.79
C ALA A 221 7.17 -8.27 -13.78
N GLU A 222 7.89 -8.42 -14.88
CA GLU A 222 9.18 -7.77 -15.12
C GLU A 222 9.26 -7.39 -16.61
N LYS A 223 9.46 -6.10 -16.92
CA LYS A 223 9.68 -5.60 -18.28
C LYS A 223 8.65 -6.09 -19.31
N SER A 224 7.36 -6.03 -18.95
CA SER A 224 6.22 -6.52 -19.74
C SER A 224 6.11 -8.05 -19.91
N THR A 225 7.01 -8.83 -19.32
CA THR A 225 6.88 -10.29 -19.19
C THR A 225 6.15 -10.61 -17.88
N VAL A 226 5.12 -11.44 -17.96
CA VAL A 226 4.29 -11.82 -16.81
C VAL A 226 4.48 -13.30 -16.50
N MET A 227 4.93 -13.59 -15.29
CA MET A 227 5.06 -14.93 -14.73
C MET A 227 3.91 -15.21 -13.78
N ILE A 228 3.22 -16.33 -13.98
CA ILE A 228 2.04 -16.71 -13.22
C ILE A 228 2.30 -18.07 -12.60
N GLN A 229 2.08 -18.18 -11.29
CA GLN A 229 2.18 -19.41 -10.53
C GLN A 229 0.88 -19.68 -9.79
N MET A 230 0.38 -20.91 -9.88
CA MET A 230 -0.76 -21.35 -9.10
C MET A 230 -0.72 -22.83 -8.79
N GLU A 231 -1.42 -23.22 -7.74
CA GLU A 231 -1.68 -24.62 -7.41
C GLU A 231 -2.97 -25.07 -8.11
N ASN A 232 -2.97 -26.27 -8.69
CA ASN A 232 -4.15 -26.82 -9.33
C ASN A 232 -4.10 -28.36 -9.42
N VAL A 233 -5.25 -28.98 -9.67
CA VAL A 233 -5.34 -30.42 -9.95
C VAL A 233 -4.71 -30.72 -11.32
N LEU A 234 -3.75 -31.66 -11.34
CA LEU A 234 -2.95 -32.06 -12.52
C LEU A 234 -3.76 -32.24 -13.82
N PHE A 235 -4.95 -32.86 -13.72
CA PHE A 235 -5.77 -33.20 -14.90
C PHE A 235 -6.38 -32.00 -15.63
N MET A 236 -6.24 -30.77 -15.10
CA MET A 236 -6.79 -29.55 -15.69
C MET A 236 -5.73 -28.54 -16.12
N GLU A 237 -4.45 -28.93 -16.12
CA GLU A 237 -3.32 -28.00 -16.34
C GLU A 237 -3.41 -27.23 -17.66
N ASP A 238 -3.51 -27.91 -18.81
CA ASP A 238 -3.52 -27.25 -20.12
C ASP A 238 -4.72 -26.31 -20.29
N ARG A 239 -5.91 -26.75 -19.85
CA ARG A 239 -7.14 -25.94 -19.90
C ARG A 239 -7.01 -24.69 -19.04
N VAL A 240 -6.38 -24.80 -17.87
CA VAL A 240 -6.18 -23.65 -16.97
C VAL A 240 -5.14 -22.70 -17.54
N LYS A 241 -4.02 -23.20 -18.08
CA LYS A 241 -3.02 -22.38 -18.79
C LYS A 241 -3.63 -21.60 -19.95
N GLU A 242 -4.46 -22.24 -20.76
CA GLU A 242 -5.14 -21.59 -21.89
C GLU A 242 -6.07 -20.46 -21.41
N GLN A 243 -6.89 -20.73 -20.39
CA GLN A 243 -7.82 -19.73 -19.85
C GLN A 243 -7.11 -18.55 -19.20
N ILE A 244 -6.02 -18.79 -18.47
CA ILE A 244 -5.19 -17.73 -17.90
C ILE A 244 -4.61 -16.88 -19.03
N THR A 245 -4.01 -17.52 -20.04
CA THR A 245 -3.39 -16.83 -21.17
C THR A 245 -4.41 -15.96 -21.92
N GLN A 246 -5.64 -16.47 -22.14
CA GLN A 246 -6.72 -15.70 -22.75
C GLN A 246 -7.09 -14.44 -21.96
N ILE A 247 -7.19 -14.52 -20.62
CA ILE A 247 -7.49 -13.36 -19.77
C ILE A 247 -6.31 -12.37 -19.76
N VAL A 248 -5.08 -12.87 -19.61
CA VAL A 248 -3.90 -12.00 -19.46
C VAL A 248 -3.60 -11.24 -20.76
N ASN A 249 -3.87 -11.84 -21.92
CA ASN A 249 -3.72 -11.18 -23.21
C ASN A 249 -4.67 -9.97 -23.41
N THR A 250 -5.74 -9.82 -22.62
CA THR A 250 -6.59 -8.63 -22.68
C THR A 250 -6.08 -7.48 -21.81
N VAL A 251 -5.02 -7.69 -21.04
CA VAL A 251 -4.44 -6.67 -20.15
C VAL A 251 -3.39 -5.86 -20.91
N ASP A 252 -3.67 -4.57 -21.08
CA ASP A 252 -2.72 -3.64 -21.70
C ASP A 252 -1.38 -3.61 -20.96
N GLY A 253 -0.28 -3.74 -21.71
CA GLY A 253 1.10 -3.69 -21.22
C GLY A 253 1.80 -5.06 -21.17
N VAL A 254 1.08 -6.16 -21.33
CA VAL A 254 1.64 -7.51 -21.43
C VAL A 254 2.21 -7.76 -22.82
N LYS A 255 3.43 -8.32 -22.89
CA LYS A 255 4.07 -8.74 -24.15
C LYS A 255 4.39 -10.24 -24.19
N GLU A 256 4.66 -10.83 -23.04
CA GLU A 256 5.02 -12.24 -22.91
C GLU A 256 4.41 -12.81 -21.63
N ILE A 257 4.01 -14.08 -21.67
CA ILE A 257 3.31 -14.77 -20.58
C ILE A 257 3.95 -16.13 -20.35
N HIS A 258 4.29 -16.42 -19.09
CA HIS A 258 4.72 -17.74 -18.64
C HIS A 258 3.81 -18.22 -17.52
N VAL A 259 3.16 -19.37 -17.72
CA VAL A 259 2.25 -19.96 -16.73
C VAL A 259 2.84 -21.26 -16.18
N GLY A 260 3.23 -21.23 -14.91
CA GLY A 260 3.61 -22.39 -14.12
C GLY A 260 2.43 -22.89 -13.29
N VAL A 261 2.13 -24.17 -13.37
CA VAL A 261 1.09 -24.81 -12.54
C VAL A 261 1.77 -25.87 -11.69
N THR A 262 1.61 -25.76 -10.37
CA THR A 262 2.10 -26.76 -9.42
C THR A 262 0.94 -27.72 -9.09
N PRO A 263 1.15 -29.03 -9.12
CA PRO A 263 0.15 -30.00 -8.67
C PRO A 263 -0.28 -29.73 -7.23
N MET A 264 -1.59 -29.71 -6.98
CA MET A 264 -2.17 -29.77 -5.64
C MET A 264 -2.49 -31.22 -5.30
N ASP A 265 -1.88 -31.76 -4.26
CA ASP A 265 -2.22 -33.08 -3.73
C ASP A 265 -3.60 -33.00 -3.05
N ILE A 266 -4.52 -33.84 -3.49
CA ILE A 266 -5.84 -33.99 -2.87
C ILE A 266 -5.76 -35.27 -2.03
N ASP A 267 -5.54 -35.11 -0.73
CA ASP A 267 -5.70 -36.20 0.25
C ASP A 267 -7.19 -36.56 0.44
#